data_AF-A0A1Q8CSH0-F1
#
_entry.id   AF-A0A1Q8CSH0-F1
#
_cell.length_a   1.000
_cell.length_b   1.000
_cell.length_c   1.000
_cell.angle_alpha   90.00
_cell.angle_beta   90.00
_cell.angle_gamma   90.00
#
_symmetry.space_group_name_H-M   'P 1'
#
loop_
_entity.id
_entity.type
_entity.pdbx_description
1 polymer ?
#
loop_
_entity_poly.entity_id
_entity_poly.type
_entity_poly.pdbx_seq_one_letter_code
_entity_poly.pdbx_strand_id
1 'polypeptide(L)'
;MERADAARNRARILTAAADLFAARPPHEVTMEDIARAAGVGRGTLYRRYPDRASIAVALLDEHERELQERMLRGAPPLGPGAAPADRLAAFYGAMVELLERHRHLVLGSEVGRSRFETGAYGFWRAHVRSLLLAAEVKEVEALVEILLAPLAPEVYTYQREERGLQPWQITEALLKLPALLR
;
A
#
# COMPACT_ATOMS: atom_id res chain seq x y z
N MET A 1 13.60 28.26 0.23
CA MET A 1 14.11 27.57 -0.98
C MET A 1 14.47 26.12 -0.67
N GLU A 2 15.33 25.90 0.33
CA GLU A 2 15.85 24.58 0.73
C GLU A 2 14.79 23.48 0.97
N ARG A 3 13.63 23.80 1.57
CA ARG A 3 12.54 22.83 1.77
C ARG A 3 11.93 22.34 0.44
N ALA A 4 11.80 23.22 -0.55
CA ALA A 4 11.27 22.86 -1.87
C ALA A 4 12.27 21.97 -2.63
N ASP A 5 13.57 22.26 -2.53
CA ASP A 5 14.61 21.42 -3.11
C ASP A 5 14.71 20.05 -2.45
N ALA A 6 14.58 19.98 -1.12
CA ALA A 6 14.53 18.73 -0.39
C ALA A 6 13.31 17.88 -0.79
N ALA A 7 12.13 18.51 -0.97
CA ALA A 7 10.92 17.83 -1.42
C ALA A 7 11.07 17.29 -2.86
N ARG A 8 11.60 18.11 -3.78
CA ARG A 8 11.88 17.68 -5.17
C ARG A 8 12.87 16.53 -5.22
N ASN A 9 13.95 16.60 -4.44
CA ASN A 9 14.93 15.52 -4.37
C ASN A 9 14.31 14.24 -3.81
N ARG A 10 13.46 14.32 -2.77
CA ARG A 10 12.71 13.17 -2.27
C ARG A 10 11.86 12.54 -3.37
N ALA A 11 11.06 13.34 -4.09
CA ALA A 11 10.20 12.83 -5.16
C ALA A 11 11.01 12.11 -6.26
N ARG A 12 12.14 12.70 -6.69
CA ARG A 12 13.06 12.09 -7.66
C ARG A 12 13.64 10.77 -7.18
N ILE A 13 14.07 10.70 -5.91
CA ILE A 13 14.61 9.48 -5.30
C ILE A 13 13.57 8.38 -5.26
N LEU A 14 12.36 8.68 -4.77
CA LEU A 14 11.29 7.68 -4.63
C LEU A 14 10.82 7.18 -6.01
N THR A 15 10.68 8.06 -6.99
CA THR A 15 10.31 7.69 -8.37
C THR A 15 11.37 6.77 -8.97
N ALA A 16 12.65 7.17 -8.91
CA ALA A 16 13.74 6.35 -9.44
C ALA A 16 13.84 4.99 -8.74
N ALA A 17 13.63 4.94 -7.42
CA ALA A 17 13.62 3.69 -6.68
C ALA A 17 12.45 2.78 -7.12
N ALA A 18 11.24 3.33 -7.26
CA ALA A 18 10.07 2.59 -7.72
C ALA A 18 10.30 1.96 -9.10
N ASP A 19 10.81 2.75 -10.06
CA ASP A 19 11.11 2.28 -11.41
C ASP A 19 12.16 1.15 -11.40
N LEU A 20 13.19 1.31 -10.57
CA LEU A 20 14.25 0.32 -10.44
C LEU A 20 13.77 -0.99 -9.81
N PHE A 21 12.94 -0.91 -8.77
CA PHE A 21 12.35 -2.09 -8.13
C PHE A 21 11.33 -2.80 -9.00
N ALA A 22 10.64 -2.08 -9.88
CA ALA A 22 9.72 -2.68 -10.86
C ALA A 22 10.47 -3.39 -12.00
N ALA A 23 11.64 -2.87 -12.40
CA ALA A 23 12.40 -3.39 -13.54
C ALA A 23 13.36 -4.54 -13.19
N ARG A 24 13.80 -4.65 -11.93
CA ARG A 24 14.85 -5.59 -11.51
C ARG A 24 14.52 -6.23 -10.17
N PRO A 25 14.98 -7.47 -9.93
CA PRO A 25 14.91 -8.07 -8.60
C PRO A 25 15.51 -7.12 -7.56
N PRO A 26 14.82 -6.87 -6.42
CA PRO A 26 15.24 -5.87 -5.45
C PRO A 26 16.68 -6.02 -4.99
N HIS A 27 17.17 -7.27 -4.86
CA HIS A 27 18.53 -7.56 -4.41
C HIS A 27 19.61 -7.02 -5.35
N GLU A 28 19.31 -6.83 -6.65
CA GLU A 28 20.23 -6.28 -7.65
C GLU A 28 20.27 -4.75 -7.67
N VAL A 29 19.28 -4.07 -7.06
CA VAL A 29 19.20 -2.60 -7.07
C VAL A 29 20.09 -2.01 -5.98
N THR A 30 21.13 -1.25 -6.35
CA THR A 30 22.03 -0.63 -5.37
C THR A 30 21.63 0.81 -5.01
N MET A 31 22.14 1.33 -3.89
CA MET A 31 21.98 2.75 -3.53
C MET A 31 22.60 3.68 -4.59
N GLU A 32 23.68 3.23 -5.25
CA GLU A 32 24.33 3.98 -6.32
C GLU A 32 23.48 4.04 -7.59
N ASP A 33 22.80 2.94 -7.95
CA ASP A 33 21.82 2.93 -9.03
C ASP A 33 20.71 3.94 -8.80
N ILE A 34 20.16 3.98 -7.58
CA ILE A 34 19.10 4.92 -7.21
C ILE A 34 19.61 6.36 -7.25
N ALA A 35 20.79 6.64 -6.69
CA ALA A 35 21.36 7.99 -6.72
C ALA A 35 21.58 8.50 -8.16
N ARG A 36 22.11 7.64 -9.02
CA ARG A 36 22.36 7.92 -10.44
C ARG A 36 21.07 8.13 -11.21
N ALA A 37 20.09 7.23 -11.08
CA ALA A 37 18.80 7.34 -11.75
C ALA A 37 18.00 8.56 -11.27
N ALA A 38 18.05 8.86 -9.98
CA ALA A 38 17.44 10.05 -9.41
C ALA A 38 18.19 11.35 -9.76
N GLY A 39 19.44 11.26 -10.24
CA GLY A 39 20.31 12.41 -10.51
C GLY A 39 20.61 13.25 -9.26
N VAL A 40 20.84 12.59 -8.13
CA VAL A 40 21.19 13.20 -6.84
C VAL A 40 22.57 12.72 -6.38
N GLY A 41 23.30 13.54 -5.62
CA GLY A 41 24.58 13.14 -5.05
C GLY A 41 24.41 12.03 -4.00
N ARG A 42 25.35 11.07 -3.95
CA ARG A 42 25.34 9.96 -2.96
C ARG A 42 25.19 10.46 -1.53
N GLY A 43 25.94 11.48 -1.13
CA GLY A 43 25.84 12.06 0.22
C GLY A 43 24.45 12.63 0.54
N THR A 44 23.75 13.17 -0.46
CA THR A 44 22.36 13.64 -0.30
C THR A 44 21.39 12.48 -0.11
N LEU A 45 21.57 11.39 -0.86
CA LEU A 45 20.77 10.17 -0.70
C LEU A 45 21.00 9.55 0.68
N TYR A 46 22.26 9.21 1.02
CA TYR A 46 22.62 8.52 2.26
C TYR A 46 22.27 9.30 3.52
N ARG A 47 22.33 10.64 3.50
CA ARG A 47 21.92 11.47 4.64
C ARG A 47 20.44 11.31 4.98
N ARG A 48 19.59 11.03 3.97
CA ARG A 48 18.14 10.86 4.16
C ARG A 48 17.73 9.40 4.27
N TYR A 49 18.42 8.54 3.55
CA TYR A 49 18.11 7.12 3.41
C TYR A 49 19.40 6.33 3.62
N PRO A 50 19.65 5.82 4.85
CA PRO A 50 20.86 5.09 5.16
C PRO A 50 21.04 3.83 4.31
N ASP A 51 19.92 3.20 3.95
CA ASP A 51 19.87 1.96 3.20
C ASP A 51 18.64 1.88 2.28
N ARG A 52 18.59 0.84 1.47
CA ARG A 52 17.52 0.58 0.51
C ARG A 52 16.19 0.28 1.18
N ALA A 53 16.21 -0.32 2.38
CA ALA A 53 14.99 -0.62 3.13
C ALA A 53 14.31 0.68 3.60
N SER A 54 15.08 1.68 4.01
CA SER A 54 14.56 3.00 4.36
C SER A 54 13.92 3.74 3.18
N ILE A 55 14.39 3.50 1.95
CA ILE A 55 13.76 4.00 0.72
C ILE A 55 12.45 3.26 0.46
N ALA A 56 12.44 1.93 0.61
CA ALA A 56 11.26 1.11 0.44
C ALA A 56 10.13 1.49 1.40
N VAL A 57 10.44 1.68 2.69
CA VAL A 57 9.48 2.17 3.69
C VAL A 57 8.93 3.55 3.28
N ALA A 58 9.79 4.47 2.88
CA ALA A 58 9.33 5.80 2.46
C ALA A 58 8.50 5.79 1.16
N LEU A 59 8.71 4.79 0.29
CA LEU A 59 7.91 4.57 -0.91
C LEU A 59 6.54 3.97 -0.57
N LEU A 60 6.51 3.03 0.39
CA LEU A 60 5.26 2.49 0.93
C LEU A 60 4.42 3.61 1.55
N ASP A 61 5.00 4.38 2.48
CA ASP A 61 4.33 5.51 3.13
C ASP A 61 3.71 6.50 2.12
N GLU A 62 4.42 6.75 1.01
CA GLU A 62 3.96 7.66 -0.04
C GLU A 62 2.75 7.08 -0.79
N HIS A 63 2.83 5.82 -1.24
CA HIS A 63 1.72 5.16 -1.93
C HIS A 63 0.51 4.93 -1.01
N GLU A 64 0.73 4.66 0.28
CA GLU A 64 -0.35 4.58 1.27
C GLU A 64 -1.03 5.94 1.43
N ARG A 65 -0.26 7.03 1.56
CA ARG A 65 -0.82 8.38 1.62
C ARG A 65 -1.61 8.75 0.37
N GLU A 66 -1.11 8.39 -0.81
CA GLU A 66 -1.84 8.58 -2.07
C GLU A 66 -3.16 7.80 -2.09
N LEU A 67 -3.17 6.57 -1.60
CA LEU A 67 -4.39 5.77 -1.47
C LEU A 67 -5.38 6.39 -0.48
N GLN A 68 -4.91 6.83 0.69
CA GLN A 68 -5.73 7.56 1.67
C GLN A 68 -6.37 8.80 1.04
N GLU A 69 -5.60 9.57 0.28
CA GLU A 69 -6.09 10.75 -0.43
C GLU A 69 -7.19 10.41 -1.44
N ARG A 70 -6.99 9.35 -2.24
CA ARG A 70 -8.01 8.87 -3.18
C ARG A 70 -9.30 8.43 -2.48
N MET A 71 -9.20 7.85 -1.29
CA MET A 71 -10.37 7.41 -0.50
C MET A 71 -11.12 8.57 0.15
N LEU A 72 -10.41 9.61 0.60
CA LEU A 72 -11.00 10.78 1.24
C LEU A 72 -11.57 11.79 0.24
N ARG A 73 -10.84 12.03 -0.86
CA ARG A 73 -11.07 13.16 -1.77
C ARG A 73 -11.14 12.78 -3.25
N GLY A 74 -10.85 11.52 -3.59
CA GLY A 74 -10.92 11.04 -4.96
C GLY A 74 -12.35 10.85 -5.48
N ALA A 75 -12.45 10.43 -6.73
CA ALA A 75 -13.71 10.10 -7.37
C ALA A 75 -14.26 8.74 -6.89
N PRO A 76 -15.59 8.53 -6.93
CA PRO A 76 -16.18 7.20 -6.75
C PRO A 76 -15.68 6.21 -7.83
N PRO A 77 -15.63 4.89 -7.55
CA PRO A 77 -16.16 4.25 -6.35
C PRO A 77 -15.24 4.25 -5.13
N LEU A 78 -13.93 4.54 -5.28
CA LEU A 78 -13.02 4.52 -4.13
C LEU A 78 -13.24 5.71 -3.18
N GLY A 79 -13.41 6.90 -3.76
CA GLY A 79 -13.74 8.12 -3.03
C GLY A 79 -15.23 8.24 -2.64
N PRO A 80 -15.63 9.38 -2.06
CA PRO A 80 -17.02 9.64 -1.67
C PRO A 80 -18.02 9.59 -2.83
N GLY A 81 -19.29 9.27 -2.52
CA GLY A 81 -20.40 9.32 -3.47
C GLY A 81 -20.86 7.98 -4.05
N ALA A 82 -20.18 6.86 -3.74
CA ALA A 82 -20.64 5.51 -4.08
C ALA A 82 -21.22 4.77 -2.87
N ALA A 83 -21.98 3.70 -3.12
CA ALA A 83 -22.56 2.87 -2.07
C ALA A 83 -21.46 2.15 -1.26
N PRO A 84 -21.63 1.88 0.04
CA PRO A 84 -20.57 1.33 0.89
C PRO A 84 -19.93 0.03 0.35
N ALA A 85 -20.74 -0.85 -0.24
CA ALA A 85 -20.25 -2.09 -0.85
C ALA A 85 -19.32 -1.83 -2.04
N ASP A 86 -19.66 -0.88 -2.91
CA ASP A 86 -18.84 -0.49 -4.07
C ASP A 86 -17.54 0.17 -3.63
N ARG A 87 -17.59 0.95 -2.53
CA ARG A 87 -16.41 1.55 -1.91
C ARG A 87 -15.46 0.50 -1.34
N LEU A 88 -16.00 -0.49 -0.63
CA LEU A 88 -15.22 -1.60 -0.08
C LEU A 88 -14.60 -2.45 -1.20
N ALA A 89 -15.36 -2.70 -2.27
CA ALA A 89 -14.86 -3.36 -3.47
C ALA A 89 -13.68 -2.61 -4.12
N ALA A 90 -13.84 -1.30 -4.31
CA ALA A 90 -12.78 -0.45 -4.86
C ALA A 90 -11.55 -0.38 -3.96
N PHE A 91 -11.75 -0.36 -2.64
CA PHE A 91 -10.69 -0.44 -1.64
C PHE A 91 -9.90 -1.75 -1.77
N TYR A 92 -10.56 -2.90 -1.91
CA TYR A 92 -9.87 -4.17 -2.13
C TYR A 92 -9.02 -4.18 -3.39
N GLY A 93 -9.53 -3.66 -4.51
CA GLY A 93 -8.75 -3.52 -5.75
C GLY A 93 -7.48 -2.68 -5.52
N ALA A 94 -7.64 -1.51 -4.90
CA ALA A 94 -6.51 -0.62 -4.63
C ALA A 94 -5.49 -1.20 -3.64
N MET A 95 -5.93 -1.96 -2.64
CA MET A 95 -5.04 -2.64 -1.70
C MET A 95 -4.26 -3.78 -2.37
N VAL A 96 -4.90 -4.56 -3.25
CA VAL A 96 -4.18 -5.59 -4.04
C VAL A 96 -3.14 -4.95 -4.97
N GLU A 97 -3.45 -3.83 -5.60
CA GLU A 97 -2.45 -3.07 -6.39
C GLU A 97 -1.27 -2.61 -5.54
N LEU A 98 -1.54 -2.10 -4.33
CA LEU A 98 -0.50 -1.67 -3.39
C LEU A 98 0.39 -2.86 -2.98
N LEU A 99 -0.23 -3.99 -2.62
CA LEU A 99 0.48 -5.21 -2.25
C LEU A 99 1.34 -5.75 -3.40
N GLU A 100 0.82 -5.79 -4.63
CA GLU A 100 1.59 -6.27 -5.80
C GLU A 100 2.80 -5.37 -6.07
N ARG A 101 2.64 -4.04 -5.97
CA ARG A 101 3.73 -3.09 -6.20
C ARG A 101 4.87 -3.25 -5.20
N HIS A 102 4.55 -3.63 -3.98
CA HIS A 102 5.51 -3.67 -2.87
C HIS A 102 5.90 -5.08 -2.42
N ARG A 103 5.32 -6.15 -2.98
CA ARG A 103 5.58 -7.55 -2.54
C ARG A 103 7.06 -7.92 -2.49
N HIS A 104 7.86 -7.30 -3.34
CA HIS A 104 9.30 -7.54 -3.46
C HIS A 104 10.14 -6.64 -2.56
N LEU A 105 9.56 -5.56 -2.07
CA LEU A 105 10.19 -4.77 -1.04
C LEU A 105 10.02 -5.56 0.25
N VAL A 106 11.11 -6.16 0.71
CA VAL A 106 11.13 -6.91 1.98
C VAL A 106 10.88 -5.92 3.12
N LEU A 107 9.61 -5.66 3.41
CA LEU A 107 9.15 -4.70 4.39
C LEU A 107 8.98 -5.44 5.71
N GLY A 108 10.10 -5.67 6.41
CA GLY A 108 10.09 -6.21 7.77
C GLY A 108 9.26 -5.37 8.76
N SER A 109 8.85 -4.15 8.39
CA SER A 109 7.95 -3.27 9.15
C SER A 109 6.47 -3.68 9.11
N GLU A 110 6.03 -4.44 8.10
CA GLU A 110 4.61 -4.79 7.92
C GLU A 110 4.29 -6.26 8.20
N VAL A 111 5.22 -6.99 8.80
CA VAL A 111 5.07 -8.43 9.02
C VAL A 111 4.55 -8.72 10.44
N GLY A 112 3.58 -9.63 10.54
CA GLY A 112 3.07 -10.12 11.80
C GLY A 112 2.39 -9.03 12.63
N ARG A 113 2.91 -8.78 13.85
CA ARG A 113 2.28 -7.85 14.79
C ARG A 113 2.53 -6.38 14.47
N SER A 114 3.68 -6.04 13.88
CA SER A 114 4.08 -4.64 13.66
C SER A 114 3.12 -3.90 12.72
N ARG A 115 2.46 -4.62 11.81
CA ARG A 115 1.46 -4.05 10.89
C ARG A 115 0.31 -3.37 11.60
N PHE A 116 -0.12 -3.91 12.76
CA PHE A 116 -1.24 -3.38 13.53
C PHE A 116 -0.91 -2.07 14.25
N GLU A 117 0.38 -1.74 14.34
CA GLU A 117 0.89 -0.56 15.05
C GLU A 117 1.18 0.60 14.08
N THR A 118 1.00 0.38 12.77
CA THR A 118 1.21 1.40 11.74
C THR A 118 0.05 2.40 11.70
N GLY A 119 0.37 3.66 11.38
CA GLY A 119 -0.65 4.70 11.18
C GLY A 119 -1.58 4.38 10.00
N ALA A 120 -1.07 3.74 8.96
CA ALA A 120 -1.85 3.34 7.80
C ALA A 120 -2.89 2.26 8.15
N TYR A 121 -2.52 1.24 8.94
CA TYR A 121 -3.48 0.25 9.41
C TYR A 121 -4.63 0.87 10.22
N GLY A 122 -4.33 1.83 11.09
CA GLY A 122 -5.35 2.60 11.81
C GLY A 122 -6.34 3.29 10.87
N PHE A 123 -5.85 3.85 9.76
CA PHE A 123 -6.69 4.44 8.72
C PHE A 123 -7.53 3.39 7.97
N TRP A 124 -6.93 2.28 7.53
CA TRP A 124 -7.65 1.19 6.85
C TRP A 124 -8.79 0.65 7.72
N ARG A 125 -8.51 0.46 9.02
CA ARG A 125 -9.49 0.06 10.04
C ARG A 125 -10.65 1.06 10.13
N ALA A 126 -10.33 2.34 10.26
CA ALA A 126 -11.34 3.40 10.35
C ALA A 126 -12.21 3.48 9.08
N HIS A 127 -11.60 3.31 7.90
CA HIS A 127 -12.32 3.31 6.64
C HIS A 127 -13.32 2.16 6.55
N VAL A 128 -12.88 0.91 6.68
CA VAL A 128 -13.76 -0.27 6.63
C VAL A 128 -14.88 -0.16 7.66
N ARG A 129 -14.54 0.23 8.90
CA ARG A 129 -15.53 0.46 9.96
C ARG A 129 -16.59 1.48 9.56
N SER A 130 -16.19 2.61 8.97
CA SER A 130 -17.14 3.64 8.52
C SER A 130 -18.07 3.16 7.41
N LEU A 131 -17.57 2.33 6.49
CA LEU A 131 -18.39 1.72 5.44
C LEU A 131 -19.41 0.73 6.02
N LEU A 132 -19.00 -0.09 6.99
CA LEU A 132 -19.91 -1.04 7.67
C LEU A 132 -21.02 -0.32 8.44
N LEU A 133 -20.67 0.77 9.14
CA LEU A 133 -21.67 1.61 9.83
C LEU A 133 -22.64 2.25 8.84
N ALA A 134 -22.14 2.77 7.71
CA ALA A 134 -22.97 3.36 6.67
C ALA A 134 -23.87 2.34 5.95
N ALA A 135 -23.49 1.07 5.96
CA ALA A 135 -24.28 -0.05 5.45
C ALA A 135 -25.21 -0.68 6.52
N GLU A 136 -25.24 -0.13 7.74
CA GLU A 136 -26.05 -0.62 8.87
C GLU A 136 -25.80 -2.10 9.23
N VAL A 137 -24.56 -2.56 9.02
CA VAL A 137 -24.15 -3.94 9.30
C VAL A 137 -24.06 -4.16 10.82
N LYS A 138 -24.53 -5.32 11.30
CA LYS A 138 -24.38 -5.74 12.71
C LYS A 138 -22.96 -6.21 13.00
N GLU A 139 -22.56 -6.22 14.27
CA GLU A 139 -21.26 -6.77 14.70
C GLU A 139 -20.04 -6.10 14.02
N VAL A 140 -20.15 -4.80 13.73
CA VAL A 140 -19.12 -4.02 13.02
C VAL A 140 -17.71 -4.29 13.55
N GLU A 141 -17.49 -4.21 14.86
CA GLU A 141 -16.16 -4.38 15.44
C GLU A 141 -15.59 -5.81 15.28
N ALA A 142 -16.44 -6.83 15.13
CA ALA A 142 -15.97 -8.18 14.85
C ALA A 142 -15.61 -8.38 13.37
N LEU A 143 -16.28 -7.66 12.47
CA LEU A 143 -16.11 -7.80 11.03
C LEU A 143 -14.92 -7.03 10.47
N VAL A 144 -14.49 -5.94 11.11
CA VAL A 144 -13.42 -5.08 10.57
C VAL A 144 -12.12 -5.86 10.35
N GLU A 145 -11.62 -6.57 11.36
CA GLU A 145 -10.39 -7.35 11.26
C GLU A 145 -10.56 -8.54 10.31
N ILE A 146 -11.75 -9.15 10.25
CA ILE A 146 -12.07 -10.23 9.30
C ILE A 146 -11.98 -9.74 7.85
N LEU A 147 -12.52 -8.55 7.57
CA LEU A 147 -12.52 -7.96 6.23
C LEU A 147 -11.14 -7.43 5.81
N LEU A 148 -10.26 -7.12 6.77
CA LEU A 148 -8.87 -6.72 6.51
C LEU A 148 -7.89 -7.90 6.48
N ALA A 149 -8.21 -9.02 7.15
CA ALA A 149 -7.31 -10.17 7.26
C ALA A 149 -6.81 -10.72 5.91
N PRO A 150 -7.62 -10.82 4.84
CA PRO A 150 -7.16 -11.29 3.53
C PRO A 150 -6.09 -10.40 2.88
N LEU A 151 -5.98 -9.15 3.31
CA LEU A 151 -5.01 -8.17 2.81
C LEU A 151 -3.68 -8.19 3.59
N ALA A 152 -3.47 -9.18 4.47
CA ALA A 152 -2.17 -9.36 5.11
C ALA A 152 -1.09 -9.62 4.06
N PRO A 153 0.07 -8.92 4.10
CA PRO A 153 1.13 -9.10 3.12
C PRO A 153 1.59 -10.56 2.98
N GLU A 154 1.67 -11.31 4.08
CA GLU A 154 2.09 -12.72 4.08
C GLU A 154 1.05 -13.63 3.41
N VAL A 155 -0.24 -13.33 3.62
CA VAL A 155 -1.34 -14.04 2.95
C VAL A 155 -1.28 -13.77 1.44
N TYR A 156 -1.06 -12.52 1.05
CA TYR A 156 -0.93 -12.14 -0.36
C TYR A 156 0.30 -12.78 -1.01
N THR A 157 1.47 -12.71 -0.38
CA THR A 157 2.71 -13.33 -0.87
C THR A 157 2.55 -14.84 -1.02
N TYR A 158 1.95 -15.53 -0.04
CA TYR A 158 1.65 -16.96 -0.15
C TYR A 158 0.71 -17.27 -1.34
N GLN A 159 -0.33 -16.46 -1.54
CA GLN A 159 -1.23 -16.62 -2.69
C GLN A 159 -0.52 -16.41 -4.03
N ARG A 160 0.40 -15.44 -4.10
CA ARG A 160 1.14 -15.12 -5.33
C ARG A 160 2.22 -16.13 -5.65
N GLU A 161 3.04 -16.50 -4.67
CA GLU A 161 4.28 -17.26 -4.90
C GLU A 161 4.06 -18.76 -4.78
N GLU A 162 3.33 -19.21 -3.75
CA GLU A 162 3.12 -20.64 -3.49
C GLU A 162 1.88 -21.20 -4.19
N ARG A 163 0.84 -20.37 -4.34
CA ARG A 163 -0.43 -20.78 -5.00
C ARG A 163 -0.54 -20.33 -6.45
N GLY A 164 0.35 -19.46 -6.92
CA GLY A 164 0.38 -18.98 -8.31
C GLY A 164 -0.85 -18.15 -8.72
N LEU A 165 -1.65 -17.66 -7.76
CA LEU A 165 -2.83 -16.86 -8.06
C LEU A 165 -2.42 -15.51 -8.61
N GLN A 166 -3.09 -15.03 -9.65
CA GLN A 166 -2.86 -13.70 -10.21
C GLN A 166 -3.60 -12.62 -9.40
N PRO A 167 -3.13 -11.35 -9.40
CA PRO A 167 -3.76 -10.28 -8.61
C PRO A 167 -5.25 -10.13 -8.89
N TRP A 168 -5.66 -10.23 -10.16
CA TRP A 168 -7.06 -10.14 -10.56
C TRP A 168 -7.93 -11.26 -9.95
N GLN A 169 -7.40 -12.48 -9.80
CA GLN A 169 -8.13 -13.60 -9.19
C GLN A 169 -8.38 -13.33 -7.70
N ILE A 170 -7.39 -12.74 -7.03
CA ILE A 170 -7.46 -12.37 -5.61
C ILE A 170 -8.47 -11.25 -5.43
N THR A 171 -8.40 -10.21 -6.27
CA THR A 171 -9.39 -9.12 -6.26
C THR A 171 -10.80 -9.66 -6.48
N GLU A 172 -11.04 -10.48 -7.52
CA GLU A 172 -12.36 -11.06 -7.79
C GLU A 172 -12.90 -11.91 -6.62
N ALA A 173 -12.03 -12.64 -5.92
CA ALA A 173 -12.43 -13.39 -4.73
C ALA A 173 -12.85 -12.46 -3.59
N LEU A 174 -12.10 -11.37 -3.34
CA LEU A 174 -12.42 -10.37 -2.32
C LEU A 174 -13.72 -9.62 -2.63
N LEU A 175 -14.00 -9.35 -3.90
CA LEU A 175 -15.24 -8.71 -4.35
C LEU A 175 -16.51 -9.52 -4.02
N LYS A 176 -16.38 -10.82 -3.74
CA LYS A 176 -17.49 -11.67 -3.30
C LYS A 176 -17.80 -11.51 -1.80
N LEU A 177 -16.86 -11.02 -0.99
CA LEU A 177 -17.05 -10.86 0.46
C LEU A 177 -18.11 -9.79 0.81
N PRO A 178 -18.14 -8.60 0.17
CA PRO A 178 -19.21 -7.63 0.40
C PRO A 178 -20.61 -8.16 0.06
N ALA A 179 -20.72 -9.10 -0.89
CA ALA A 179 -21.99 -9.73 -1.23
C ALA A 179 -22.54 -10.63 -0.11
N LEU A 180 -21.69 -11.04 0.84
CA LEU A 180 -22.08 -11.80 2.04
C LEU A 180 -22.61 -10.91 3.18
N LEU A 181 -22.54 -9.59 3.03
CA LEU A 181 -23.07 -8.62 4.01
C LEU A 181 -24.52 -8.21 3.72
N ARG A 182 -25.19 -8.85 2.76
CA ARG A 182 -26.60 -8.65 2.41
C ARG A 182 -27.49 -9.72 3.02
#